data_AF-A0A0R1WIY4-F1
#
_entry.id   AF-A0A0R1WIY4-F1
#
_cell.length_a   1.000
_cell.length_b   1.000
_cell.length_c   1.000
_cell.angle_alpha   90.00
_cell.angle_beta   90.00
_cell.angle_gamma   90.00
#
_symmetry.space_group_name_H-M   'P 1'
#
loop_
_entity.id
_entity.type
_entity.pdbx_description
1 polymer ?
#
loop_
_entity_poly.entity_id
_entity_poly.type
_entity_poly.pdbx_seq_one_letter_code
_entity_poly.pdbx_strand_id
1 'polypeptide(L)'
;MRKIFFAILIALGIVSTGMTTVVKADDTNKFGITIDGNFDDWKDKPKVDIHNPWNSDPVKQESLLTDGKYIYYYITMSKSGQDNYPMQVNSYELTVGGKMHDINIKNAWDLPKNASKKVMLQDSTMGEYNMVHSPAIITTYEKNGKSYSAMEAKMTYSDLHATQFTDQDISMATPILGSQVVHAKGASTGPVVLASVGFGIAVLSLFTVPKLRKKFAK
;
A
#
# COMPACT_ATOMS: atom_id res chain seq x y z
N MET A 1 30.01 49.57 -0.92
CA MET A 1 29.50 48.94 0.31
C MET A 1 28.08 48.47 0.04
N ARG A 2 27.85 47.16 0.03
CA ARG A 2 26.61 46.55 -0.46
C ARG A 2 26.29 45.37 0.45
N LYS A 3 25.47 45.57 1.50
CA LYS A 3 24.95 44.49 2.34
C LYS A 3 23.62 44.88 2.97
N ILE A 4 22.74 43.88 3.01
CA ILE A 4 21.55 43.72 3.85
C ILE A 4 20.32 44.47 3.35
N PHE A 5 19.40 43.75 2.74
CA PHE A 5 17.96 43.76 3.04
C PHE A 5 17.32 42.61 2.25
N PHE A 6 16.66 41.68 2.95
CA PHE A 6 15.41 41.02 2.58
C PHE A 6 15.20 39.80 3.49
N ALA A 7 14.82 40.10 4.74
CA ALA A 7 14.02 39.22 5.58
C ALA A 7 12.75 40.02 5.88
N ILE A 8 11.69 39.81 5.11
CA ILE A 8 10.28 40.14 5.41
C ILE A 8 9.46 39.32 4.42
N LEU A 9 8.86 38.24 4.93
CA LEU A 9 7.62 37.62 4.45
C LEU A 9 7.14 36.66 5.56
N ILE A 10 7.06 37.21 6.77
CA ILE A 10 6.30 36.67 7.90
C ILE A 10 5.28 37.76 8.22
N ALA A 11 4.16 37.76 7.49
CA ALA A 11 2.89 38.40 7.86
C ALA A 11 2.01 38.44 6.60
N LEU A 12 0.75 38.02 6.76
CA LEU A 12 -0.32 37.89 5.74
C LEU A 12 -0.25 36.54 5.00
N GLY A 13 -1.17 35.60 5.22
CA GLY A 13 -2.38 35.69 6.00
C GLY A 13 -3.23 34.43 5.88
N ILE A 14 -4.33 34.48 6.63
CA ILE A 14 -5.49 33.61 6.57
C ILE A 14 -5.26 32.23 7.19
N VAL A 15 -5.42 32.24 8.53
CA VAL A 15 -6.04 31.14 9.25
C VAL A 15 -7.45 30.95 8.65
N SER A 16 -7.57 30.11 7.62
CA SER A 16 -8.86 29.49 7.32
C SER A 16 -8.94 28.27 8.22
N THR A 17 -9.66 28.38 9.33
CA THR A 17 -10.32 27.22 9.93
C THR A 17 -11.31 26.72 8.89
N GLY A 18 -10.81 25.88 7.97
CA GLY A 18 -11.65 25.16 7.04
C GLY A 18 -12.58 24.31 7.88
N MET A 19 -13.87 24.67 7.88
CA MET A 19 -14.91 23.74 8.28
C MET A 19 -14.64 22.46 7.50
N THR A 20 -14.30 21.38 8.20
CA THR A 20 -14.25 20.07 7.61
C THR A 20 -15.69 19.75 7.23
N THR A 21 -16.04 19.98 5.97
CA THR A 21 -17.20 19.33 5.41
C THR A 21 -16.89 17.85 5.51
N VAL A 22 -17.58 17.14 6.41
CA VAL A 22 -17.66 15.68 6.36
C VAL A 22 -18.37 15.39 5.05
N VAL A 23 -17.60 15.28 3.97
CA VAL A 23 -18.11 14.71 2.74
C VAL A 23 -18.44 13.28 3.12
N LYS A 24 -19.73 12.96 3.21
CA LYS A 24 -20.16 11.56 3.27
C LYS A 24 -19.44 10.88 2.12
N ALA A 25 -18.56 9.92 2.44
CA ALA A 25 -18.03 9.02 1.43
C ALA A 25 -19.25 8.47 0.70
N ASP A 26 -19.35 8.80 -0.59
CA ASP A 26 -20.40 8.24 -1.43
C ASP A 26 -20.29 6.73 -1.32
N ASP A 27 -21.42 6.03 -1.18
CA ASP A 27 -21.47 4.59 -0.87
C ASP A 27 -21.01 3.73 -2.07
N THR A 28 -20.48 4.40 -3.10
CA THR A 28 -19.89 3.86 -4.30
C THR A 28 -18.46 3.41 -4.01
N ASN A 29 -18.19 2.13 -4.24
CA ASN A 29 -16.84 1.60 -4.44
C ASN A 29 -16.10 2.44 -5.49
N LYS A 30 -15.36 3.46 -5.03
CA LYS A 30 -14.82 4.51 -5.91
C LYS A 30 -13.74 4.00 -6.87
N PHE A 31 -13.22 2.81 -6.62
CA PHE A 31 -12.18 2.19 -7.42
C PHE A 31 -12.73 1.17 -8.42
N GLY A 32 -14.02 0.81 -8.32
CA GLY A 32 -14.63 -0.23 -9.13
C GLY A 32 -14.09 -1.64 -8.85
N ILE A 33 -13.51 -1.88 -7.67
CA ILE A 33 -12.84 -3.14 -7.34
C ILE A 33 -13.83 -4.20 -6.85
N THR A 34 -13.86 -5.37 -7.47
CA THR A 34 -14.73 -6.49 -7.09
C THR A 34 -13.89 -7.71 -6.73
N ILE A 35 -14.09 -8.26 -5.53
CA ILE A 35 -13.36 -9.45 -5.08
C ILE A 35 -14.02 -10.70 -5.69
N ASP A 36 -13.61 -11.07 -6.90
CA ASP A 36 -14.18 -12.17 -7.69
C ASP A 36 -13.16 -13.12 -8.34
N GLY A 37 -11.86 -12.84 -8.22
CA GLY A 37 -10.75 -13.60 -8.80
C GLY A 37 -10.32 -13.16 -10.19
N ASN A 38 -11.01 -12.17 -10.78
CA ASN A 38 -10.63 -11.50 -12.02
C ASN A 38 -9.94 -10.16 -11.70
N PHE A 39 -8.67 -10.04 -12.11
CA PHE A 39 -7.82 -8.90 -11.73
C PHE A 39 -7.82 -7.73 -12.72
N ASP A 40 -8.78 -7.69 -13.65
CA ASP A 40 -8.86 -6.65 -14.68
C ASP A 40 -9.07 -5.25 -14.09
N ASP A 41 -9.86 -5.15 -13.02
CA ASP A 41 -10.13 -3.96 -12.23
C ASP A 41 -8.91 -3.44 -11.45
N TRP A 42 -7.86 -4.25 -11.30
CA TRP A 42 -6.60 -3.84 -10.69
C TRP A 42 -5.60 -3.25 -11.67
N LYS A 43 -5.74 -3.46 -12.99
CA LYS A 43 -4.67 -3.15 -13.99
C LYS A 43 -4.17 -1.71 -13.95
N ASP A 44 -5.07 -0.75 -13.84
CA ASP A 44 -4.80 0.70 -13.81
C ASP A 44 -4.47 1.23 -12.39
N LYS A 45 -4.58 0.40 -11.36
CA LYS A 45 -4.32 0.80 -9.98
C LYS A 45 -2.82 0.97 -9.71
N PRO A 46 -2.44 1.95 -8.87
CA PRO A 46 -1.04 2.19 -8.52
C PRO A 46 -0.47 0.99 -7.78
N LYS A 47 0.72 0.54 -8.19
CA LYS A 47 1.38 -0.62 -7.62
C LYS A 47 2.81 -0.33 -7.19
N VAL A 48 3.29 -1.09 -6.22
CA VAL A 48 4.65 -1.06 -5.70
C VAL A 48 5.29 -2.41 -5.96
N ASP A 49 6.51 -2.39 -6.50
CA ASP A 49 7.31 -3.60 -6.67
C ASP A 49 7.90 -4.02 -5.33
N ILE A 50 7.73 -5.30 -4.99
CA ILE A 50 8.18 -5.89 -3.74
C ILE A 50 9.20 -6.97 -4.09
N HIS A 51 10.37 -6.88 -3.48
CA HIS A 51 11.43 -7.86 -3.69
C HIS A 51 12.44 -7.81 -2.54
N ASN A 52 13.01 -8.98 -2.23
CA ASN A 52 14.20 -9.08 -1.41
C ASN A 52 15.42 -8.56 -2.19
N PRO A 53 16.51 -8.17 -1.50
CA PRO A 53 17.70 -7.60 -2.14
C PRO A 53 18.55 -8.61 -2.92
N TRP A 54 18.16 -9.89 -2.97
CA TRP A 54 18.92 -10.95 -3.65
C TRP A 54 18.62 -10.96 -5.16
N ASN A 55 19.66 -11.12 -5.99
CA ASN A 55 19.61 -10.96 -7.46
C ASN A 55 18.65 -11.91 -8.21
N SER A 56 18.05 -12.90 -7.56
CA SER A 56 17.20 -13.91 -8.20
C SER A 56 15.79 -13.99 -7.59
N ASP A 57 15.44 -13.10 -6.67
CA ASP A 57 14.10 -13.09 -6.09
C ASP A 57 13.10 -12.59 -7.15
N PRO A 58 12.02 -13.33 -7.44
CA PRO A 58 10.94 -12.83 -8.28
C PRO A 58 10.45 -11.48 -7.78
N VAL A 59 10.18 -10.56 -8.71
CA VAL A 59 9.54 -9.30 -8.36
C VAL A 59 8.05 -9.56 -8.17
N LYS A 60 7.58 -9.34 -6.95
CA LYS A 60 6.16 -9.32 -6.60
C LYS A 60 5.64 -7.91 -6.81
N GLN A 61 4.32 -7.76 -6.85
CA GLN A 61 3.73 -6.45 -7.02
C GLN A 61 2.46 -6.30 -6.20
N GLU A 62 2.38 -5.22 -5.43
CA GLU A 62 1.31 -4.95 -4.48
C GLU A 62 0.59 -3.64 -4.78
N SER A 63 -0.70 -3.58 -4.43
CA SER A 63 -1.49 -2.34 -4.42
C SER A 63 -2.31 -2.28 -3.14
N LEU A 64 -2.29 -1.14 -2.48
CA LEU A 64 -3.09 -0.86 -1.29
C LEU A 64 -3.91 0.41 -1.54
N LEU A 65 -5.21 0.31 -1.35
CA LEU A 65 -6.15 1.40 -1.61
C LEU A 65 -7.17 1.49 -0.49
N THR A 66 -7.71 2.69 -0.24
CA THR A 66 -8.84 2.87 0.67
C THR A 66 -9.85 3.86 0.10
N ASP A 67 -11.13 3.50 0.18
CA ASP A 67 -12.24 4.40 -0.12
C ASP A 67 -12.77 5.15 1.09
N GLY A 68 -12.14 4.95 2.25
CA GLY A 68 -12.59 5.45 3.53
C GLY A 68 -13.61 4.52 4.20
N LYS A 69 -14.18 3.54 3.49
CA LYS A 69 -15.10 2.52 4.00
C LYS A 69 -14.46 1.13 4.06
N TYR A 70 -13.66 0.80 3.06
CA TYR A 70 -12.93 -0.46 2.95
C TYR A 70 -11.46 -0.22 2.61
N ILE A 71 -10.63 -1.18 3.02
CA ILE A 71 -9.25 -1.30 2.58
C ILE A 71 -9.21 -2.38 1.50
N TYR A 72 -8.72 -2.04 0.32
CA TYR A 72 -8.56 -2.95 -0.80
C TYR A 72 -7.09 -3.29 -0.96
N TYR A 73 -6.80 -4.58 -1.07
CA TYR A 73 -5.45 -5.08 -1.21
C TYR A 73 -5.34 -6.03 -2.41
N TYR A 74 -4.24 -5.90 -3.13
CA TYR A 74 -3.86 -6.77 -4.22
C TYR A 74 -2.39 -7.13 -4.08
N ILE A 75 -2.08 -8.39 -4.40
CA ILE A 75 -0.70 -8.85 -4.54
C ILE A 75 -0.60 -9.91 -5.64
N THR A 76 0.45 -9.83 -6.46
CA THR A 76 0.90 -10.94 -7.31
C THR A 76 2.29 -11.40 -6.90
N MET A 77 2.47 -12.72 -6.85
CA MET A 77 3.76 -13.36 -6.59
C MET A 77 4.73 -13.27 -7.78
N SER A 78 4.25 -12.87 -8.95
CA SER A 78 5.04 -12.68 -10.16
C SER A 78 4.52 -11.49 -10.95
N LYS A 79 5.26 -10.38 -10.93
CA LYS A 79 4.98 -9.22 -11.79
C LYS A 79 5.10 -9.56 -13.28
N SER A 80 6.03 -10.44 -13.62
CA SER A 80 6.26 -10.87 -15.00
C SER A 80 5.21 -11.88 -15.49
N GLY A 81 4.51 -12.55 -14.57
CA GLY A 81 3.66 -13.69 -14.84
C GLY A 81 4.42 -14.93 -15.33
N GLN A 82 5.74 -14.99 -15.16
CA GLN A 82 6.63 -16.05 -15.64
C GLN A 82 7.53 -16.64 -14.53
N ASP A 83 7.35 -16.21 -13.28
CA ASP A 83 8.14 -16.71 -12.15
C ASP A 83 7.49 -17.93 -11.49
N ASN A 84 8.28 -18.69 -10.72
CA ASN A 84 7.78 -19.81 -9.94
C ASN A 84 7.80 -19.45 -8.45
N TYR A 85 6.69 -18.91 -7.94
CA TYR A 85 6.59 -18.44 -6.57
C TYR A 85 5.14 -18.59 -6.07
N PRO A 86 4.86 -19.55 -5.18
CA PRO A 86 3.51 -19.77 -4.65
C PRO A 86 3.09 -18.62 -3.71
N MET A 87 1.79 -18.52 -3.46
CA MET A 87 1.26 -17.57 -2.48
C MET A 87 1.91 -17.77 -1.10
N GLN A 88 2.47 -16.71 -0.52
CA GLN A 88 2.79 -16.70 0.91
C GLN A 88 1.51 -16.45 1.69
N VAL A 89 1.30 -17.21 2.76
CA VAL A 89 0.03 -17.22 3.48
C VAL A 89 0.11 -16.57 4.85
N ASN A 90 1.25 -15.96 5.18
CA ASN A 90 1.51 -15.42 6.50
C ASN A 90 2.29 -14.10 6.44
N SER A 91 2.20 -13.34 7.53
CA SER A 91 2.98 -12.12 7.75
C SER A 91 2.67 -11.00 6.76
N TYR A 92 1.38 -10.68 6.62
CA TYR A 92 0.91 -9.45 5.98
C TYR A 92 0.63 -8.41 7.07
N GLU A 93 1.62 -7.55 7.33
CA GLU A 93 1.59 -6.56 8.41
C GLU A 93 0.87 -5.29 7.94
N LEU A 94 -0.44 -5.25 8.16
CA LEU A 94 -1.30 -4.11 7.87
C LEU A 94 -1.30 -3.14 9.06
N THR A 95 -0.80 -1.93 8.88
CA THR A 95 -0.99 -0.85 9.84
C THR A 95 -2.24 -0.05 9.49
N VAL A 96 -3.12 0.18 10.47
CA VAL A 96 -4.31 1.04 10.37
C VAL A 96 -4.35 1.99 11.54
N GLY A 97 -4.23 3.29 11.28
CA GLY A 97 -4.28 4.32 12.33
C GLY A 97 -3.22 4.15 13.42
N GLY A 98 -2.03 3.64 13.06
CA GLY A 98 -0.92 3.37 13.97
C GLY A 98 -1.00 2.05 14.73
N LYS A 99 -2.06 1.26 14.55
CA LYS A 99 -2.15 -0.11 15.08
C LYS A 99 -1.74 -1.10 13.98
N MET A 100 -0.80 -2.00 14.30
CA MET A 100 -0.40 -3.08 13.39
C MET A 100 -1.32 -4.31 13.57
N HIS A 101 -1.71 -4.89 12.45
CA HIS A 101 -2.46 -6.13 12.29
C HIS A 101 -1.62 -7.09 11.45
N ASP A 102 -1.28 -8.25 12.00
CA ASP A 102 -0.55 -9.31 11.29
C ASP A 102 -1.58 -10.27 10.71
N ILE A 103 -1.79 -10.18 9.41
CA ILE A 103 -2.83 -10.92 8.71
C ILE A 103 -2.23 -12.19 8.10
N ASN A 104 -2.84 -13.33 8.45
CA ASN A 104 -2.58 -14.62 7.84
C ASN A 104 -3.75 -15.03 6.93
N ILE A 105 -3.47 -15.88 5.95
CA ILE A 105 -4.42 -16.42 4.99
C ILE A 105 -4.69 -17.90 5.32
N LYS A 106 -5.94 -18.21 5.67
CA LYS A 106 -6.42 -19.57 5.95
C LYS A 106 -7.13 -20.17 4.74
N ASN A 107 -7.27 -21.50 4.78
CA ASN A 107 -7.89 -22.31 3.73
C ASN A 107 -7.17 -22.23 2.37
N ALA A 108 -5.86 -22.02 2.40
CA ALA A 108 -4.99 -21.88 1.23
C ALA A 108 -4.04 -23.09 1.00
N TRP A 109 -4.29 -24.24 1.64
CA TRP A 109 -3.43 -25.43 1.57
C TRP A 109 -3.62 -26.27 0.30
N ASP A 110 -4.77 -26.15 -0.36
CA ASP A 110 -5.23 -26.87 -1.55
C ASP A 110 -5.73 -25.88 -2.61
N LEU A 111 -4.86 -24.94 -3.00
CA LEU A 111 -5.18 -24.02 -4.08
C LEU A 111 -5.31 -24.77 -5.42
N PRO A 112 -6.43 -24.63 -6.14
CA PRO A 112 -6.62 -25.31 -7.42
C PRO A 112 -5.70 -24.69 -8.47
N LYS A 113 -5.28 -25.48 -9.47
CA LYS A 113 -4.47 -25.01 -10.60
C LYS A 113 -5.30 -24.18 -11.58
N ASN A 114 -4.76 -23.03 -12.03
CA ASN A 114 -5.38 -22.17 -13.05
C ASN A 114 -6.82 -21.76 -12.70
N ALA A 115 -7.09 -21.56 -11.42
CA ALA A 115 -8.41 -21.30 -10.91
C ALA A 115 -8.36 -20.45 -9.63
N SER A 116 -9.51 -19.87 -9.31
CA SER A 116 -9.72 -19.03 -8.14
C SER A 116 -10.29 -19.84 -6.98
N LYS A 117 -9.86 -19.50 -5.76
CA LYS A 117 -10.38 -20.06 -4.51
C LYS A 117 -10.60 -18.95 -3.50
N LYS A 118 -11.80 -18.94 -2.89
CA LYS A 118 -12.08 -18.11 -1.72
C LYS A 118 -11.27 -18.59 -0.53
N VAL A 119 -10.65 -17.64 0.16
CA VAL A 119 -9.85 -17.88 1.36
C VAL A 119 -10.33 -17.00 2.50
N MET A 120 -9.83 -17.26 3.71
CA MET A 120 -10.21 -16.50 4.91
C MET A 120 -8.99 -15.72 5.39
N LEU A 121 -9.16 -14.42 5.64
CA LEU A 121 -8.14 -13.64 6.34
C LEU A 121 -8.31 -13.83 7.86
N GLN A 122 -7.20 -13.87 8.57
CA GLN A 122 -7.17 -14.00 10.02
C GLN A 122 -6.16 -13.01 10.60
N ASP A 123 -6.60 -12.17 11.52
CA ASP A 123 -5.71 -11.29 12.30
C ASP A 123 -5.10 -12.09 13.46
N SER A 124 -3.80 -12.33 13.39
CA SER A 124 -3.04 -13.11 14.38
C SER A 124 -2.72 -12.29 15.65
N THR A 125 -2.83 -10.96 15.61
CA THR A 125 -2.36 -10.08 16.70
C THR A 125 -3.18 -10.19 17.98
N MET A 126 -4.43 -10.64 17.87
CA MET A 126 -5.36 -10.74 18.99
C MET A 126 -5.90 -12.17 19.15
N GLY A 127 -5.03 -13.16 19.01
CA GLY A 127 -5.41 -14.56 19.23
C GLY A 127 -6.21 -15.12 18.06
N GLU A 128 -5.75 -14.87 16.83
CA GLU A 128 -6.21 -15.59 15.64
C GLU A 128 -7.68 -15.32 15.24
N TYR A 129 -8.05 -14.04 15.16
CA TYR A 129 -9.40 -13.59 14.82
C TYR A 129 -9.72 -13.73 13.32
N ASN A 130 -10.74 -14.52 12.98
CA ASN A 130 -11.18 -14.67 11.58
C ASN A 130 -11.93 -13.42 11.10
N MET A 131 -11.49 -12.83 10.00
CA MET A 131 -12.06 -11.62 9.41
C MET A 131 -13.23 -11.97 8.47
N VAL A 132 -14.36 -12.41 9.05
CA VAL A 132 -15.46 -13.03 8.30
C VAL A 132 -16.23 -12.09 7.35
N HIS A 133 -16.11 -10.77 7.51
CA HIS A 133 -16.71 -9.78 6.62
C HIS A 133 -15.73 -9.26 5.56
N SER A 134 -14.50 -9.80 5.54
CA SER A 134 -13.40 -9.35 4.70
C SER A 134 -13.09 -10.41 3.63
N PRO A 135 -13.79 -10.40 2.48
CA PRO A 135 -13.60 -11.41 1.46
C PRO A 135 -12.20 -11.32 0.84
N ALA A 136 -11.61 -12.48 0.59
CA ALA A 136 -10.36 -12.62 -0.13
C ALA A 136 -10.42 -13.82 -1.10
N ILE A 137 -9.80 -13.66 -2.26
CA ILE A 137 -9.68 -14.70 -3.28
C ILE A 137 -8.23 -14.80 -3.71
N ILE A 138 -7.73 -16.04 -3.81
CA ILE A 138 -6.47 -16.35 -4.47
C ILE A 138 -6.78 -17.00 -5.81
N THR A 139 -6.11 -16.55 -6.87
CA THR A 139 -6.09 -17.21 -8.18
C THR A 139 -4.67 -17.70 -8.45
N THR A 140 -4.55 -18.96 -8.84
CA THR A 140 -3.26 -19.53 -9.28
C THR A 140 -3.15 -19.52 -10.79
N TYR A 141 -1.91 -19.48 -11.27
CA TYR A 141 -1.58 -19.49 -12.69
C TYR A 141 -0.43 -20.48 -12.90
N GLU A 142 -0.62 -21.42 -13.81
CA GLU A 142 0.40 -22.37 -14.20
C GLU A 142 0.51 -22.45 -15.73
N LYS A 143 1.69 -22.12 -16.25
CA LYS A 143 2.02 -22.15 -17.67
C LYS A 143 3.48 -22.55 -17.85
N ASN A 144 3.76 -23.47 -18.77
CA ASN A 144 5.11 -23.91 -19.12
C ASN A 144 5.97 -24.35 -17.91
N GLY A 145 5.36 -25.04 -16.94
CA GLY A 145 6.06 -25.49 -15.73
C GLY A 145 6.41 -24.39 -14.73
N LYS A 146 5.93 -23.16 -14.94
CA LYS A 146 5.99 -22.06 -13.97
C LYS A 146 4.63 -21.93 -13.29
N SER A 147 4.65 -21.73 -11.98
CA SER A 147 3.44 -21.54 -11.17
C SER A 147 3.58 -20.33 -10.25
N TYR A 148 2.60 -19.44 -10.28
CA TYR A 148 2.50 -18.31 -9.36
C TYR A 148 1.04 -18.06 -8.97
N SER A 149 0.84 -17.16 -8.01
CA SER A 149 -0.49 -16.80 -7.54
C SER A 149 -0.65 -15.30 -7.44
N ALA A 150 -1.90 -14.85 -7.52
CA ALA A 150 -2.30 -13.50 -7.14
C ALA A 150 -3.45 -13.58 -6.12
N MET A 151 -3.53 -12.60 -5.23
CA MET A 151 -4.60 -12.44 -4.27
C MET A 151 -5.19 -11.04 -4.39
N GLU A 152 -6.49 -10.96 -4.18
CA GLU A 152 -7.17 -9.73 -3.85
C GLU A 152 -8.01 -9.90 -2.58
N ALA A 153 -8.17 -8.80 -1.86
CA ALA A 153 -8.96 -8.75 -0.65
C ALA A 153 -9.63 -7.39 -0.48
N LYS A 154 -10.79 -7.43 0.19
CA LYS A 154 -11.47 -6.25 0.73
C LYS A 154 -11.60 -6.45 2.24
N MET A 155 -10.98 -5.58 3.02
CA MET A 155 -10.98 -5.65 4.47
C MET A 155 -11.91 -4.61 5.06
N THR A 156 -12.61 -5.01 6.13
CA THR A 156 -13.49 -4.13 6.90
C THR A 156 -12.78 -3.64 8.16
N TYR A 157 -13.01 -2.38 8.54
CA TYR A 157 -12.48 -1.84 9.79
C TYR A 157 -13.02 -2.60 11.02
N SER A 158 -14.25 -3.11 10.94
CA SER A 158 -14.85 -3.92 12.02
C SER A 158 -14.09 -5.21 12.28
N ASP A 159 -13.68 -5.94 11.23
CA ASP A 159 -12.92 -7.18 11.40
C ASP A 159 -11.49 -6.92 11.91
N LEU A 160 -10.96 -5.73 11.65
CA LEU A 160 -9.68 -5.27 12.18
C LEU A 160 -9.81 -4.72 13.61
N HIS A 161 -11.03 -4.63 14.17
CA HIS A 161 -11.28 -3.91 15.41
C HIS A 161 -10.68 -2.49 15.40
N ALA A 162 -10.71 -1.86 14.23
CA ALA A 162 -10.26 -0.51 13.98
C ALA A 162 -11.48 0.41 13.85
N THR A 163 -11.33 1.66 14.27
CA THR A 163 -12.36 2.67 14.02
C THR A 163 -12.14 3.26 12.63
N GLN A 164 -13.21 3.43 11.86
CA GLN A 164 -13.15 4.06 10.54
C GLN A 164 -12.98 5.58 10.69
N PHE A 165 -11.89 6.14 10.17
CA PHE A 165 -11.68 7.60 10.09
C PHE A 165 -11.11 7.98 8.71
N THR A 166 -11.35 9.23 8.30
CA THR A 166 -11.02 9.72 6.95
C THR A 166 -9.54 9.98 6.69
N ASP A 167 -8.69 10.00 7.73
CA ASP A 167 -7.28 10.41 7.63
C ASP A 167 -6.32 9.44 8.34
N GLN A 168 -6.61 8.14 8.28
CA GLN A 168 -5.73 7.13 8.88
C GLN A 168 -4.50 6.88 8.02
N ASP A 169 -3.34 6.77 8.67
CA ASP A 169 -2.20 6.11 8.05
C ASP A 169 -2.53 4.63 7.87
N ILE A 170 -2.54 4.20 6.62
CA ILE A 170 -2.81 2.81 6.24
C ILE A 170 -1.63 2.36 5.39
N SER A 171 -0.94 1.34 5.84
CA SER A 171 0.22 0.78 5.14
C SER A 171 0.28 -0.73 5.29
N MET A 172 0.90 -1.40 4.32
CA MET A 172 1.14 -2.83 4.31
C MET A 172 2.63 -3.09 4.19
N ALA A 173 3.16 -3.94 5.05
CA ALA A 173 4.47 -4.55 4.90
C ALA A 173 4.33 -6.07 4.78
N THR A 174 5.16 -6.68 3.94
CA THR A 174 5.20 -8.13 3.74
C THR A 174 6.64 -8.61 3.93
N PRO A 175 7.15 -8.66 5.17
CA PRO A 175 8.58 -8.84 5.45
C PRO A 175 9.20 -10.13 4.88
N ILE A 176 8.38 -11.16 4.60
CA ILE A 176 8.84 -12.40 3.96
C ILE A 176 9.15 -12.18 2.46
N LEU A 177 8.47 -11.23 1.82
CA LEU A 177 8.52 -10.99 0.37
C LEU A 177 9.49 -9.88 -0.01
N GLY A 178 9.75 -8.93 0.90
CA GLY A 178 10.62 -7.78 0.69
C GLY A 178 10.55 -6.78 1.85
N SER A 179 11.37 -5.73 1.79
CA SER A 179 11.46 -4.69 2.82
C SER A 179 10.66 -3.41 2.49
N GLN A 180 9.99 -3.38 1.34
CA GLN A 180 9.21 -2.24 0.91
C GLN A 180 7.91 -2.15 1.71
N VAL A 181 7.47 -0.91 1.97
CA VAL A 181 6.19 -0.61 2.63
C VAL A 181 5.26 0.05 1.62
N VAL A 182 4.05 -0.48 1.49
CA VAL A 182 3.03 0.01 0.56
C VAL A 182 2.04 0.86 1.33
N HIS A 183 1.97 2.16 1.03
CA HIS A 183 0.98 3.06 1.64
C HIS A 183 -0.30 3.11 0.81
N ALA A 184 -1.44 3.12 1.49
CA ALA A 184 -2.74 3.16 0.85
C ALA A 184 -2.93 4.46 0.07
N LYS A 185 -3.48 4.36 -1.15
CA LYS A 185 -3.92 5.52 -1.92
C LYS A 185 -5.44 5.66 -1.86
N GLY A 186 -5.92 6.84 -1.51
CA GLY A 186 -7.34 7.21 -1.48
C GLY A 186 -7.82 7.70 -0.12
N ALA A 187 -8.93 8.46 -0.14
CA ALA A 187 -9.64 9.08 1.00
C ALA A 187 -8.67 9.78 1.95
N SER A 188 -8.33 11.02 1.56
CA SER A 188 -7.55 11.97 2.34
C SER A 188 -6.36 11.34 3.10
N THR A 189 -5.36 10.87 2.36
CA THR A 189 -4.01 10.93 2.93
C THR A 189 -3.73 12.42 3.11
N GLY A 190 -3.84 12.93 4.34
CA GLY A 190 -3.27 14.23 4.71
C GLY A 190 -1.78 14.34 4.26
N PRO A 191 -1.08 15.45 4.50
CA PRO A 191 0.16 15.85 3.80
C PRO A 191 1.38 14.90 3.82
N VAL A 192 1.27 13.67 4.32
CA VAL A 192 2.35 12.70 4.50
C VAL A 192 2.92 12.17 3.17
N VAL A 193 2.14 12.16 2.07
CA VAL A 193 2.66 11.70 0.76
C VAL A 193 3.65 12.70 0.11
N LEU A 194 3.73 13.94 0.59
CA LEU A 194 4.75 14.92 0.16
C LEU A 194 6.03 14.90 1.00
N ALA A 195 5.99 14.36 2.23
CA ALA A 195 7.15 14.37 3.12
C ALA A 195 8.26 13.42 2.64
N SER A 196 7.92 12.26 2.05
CA SER A 196 8.89 11.26 1.60
C SER A 196 9.62 11.68 0.31
N VAL A 197 8.91 12.25 -0.67
CA VAL A 197 9.53 12.83 -1.88
C VAL A 197 10.26 14.13 -1.56
N GLY A 198 9.71 14.97 -0.67
CA GLY A 198 10.33 16.22 -0.22
C GLY A 198 11.62 16.01 0.58
N PHE A 199 11.67 14.99 1.45
CA PHE A 199 12.89 14.62 2.19
C PHE A 199 13.98 14.13 1.24
N GLY A 200 13.63 13.36 0.20
CA GLY A 200 14.58 12.95 -0.84
C GLY A 200 15.22 14.13 -1.57
N ILE A 201 14.44 15.15 -1.91
CA ILE A 201 14.92 16.38 -2.57
C ILE A 201 15.77 17.24 -1.60
N ALA A 202 15.38 17.34 -0.33
CA ALA A 202 16.13 18.07 0.71
C ALA A 202 17.49 17.42 1.02
N VAL A 203 17.54 16.09 1.06
CA VAL A 203 18.80 15.34 1.26
C VAL A 203 19.69 15.44 0.02
N LEU A 204 19.14 15.29 -1.19
CA LEU A 204 19.91 15.45 -2.44
C LEU A 204 20.47 16.87 -2.61
N SER A 205 19.75 17.90 -2.19
CA SER A 205 20.24 19.30 -2.25
C SER A 205 21.36 19.58 -1.24
N LEU A 206 21.37 18.96 -0.06
CA LEU A 206 22.51 19.03 0.87
C LEU A 206 23.81 18.47 0.28
N PHE A 207 23.74 17.42 -0.55
CA PHE A 207 24.92 16.80 -1.17
C PHE A 207 25.34 17.39 -2.53
N THR A 208 24.41 17.99 -3.29
CA THR A 208 24.68 18.52 -4.64
C THR A 208 25.01 20.02 -4.66
N VAL A 209 24.45 20.83 -3.75
CA VAL A 209 24.70 22.28 -3.69
C VAL A 209 26.17 22.63 -3.39
N PRO A 210 26.91 21.91 -2.52
CA PRO A 210 28.34 22.17 -2.33
C PRO A 210 29.19 21.87 -3.57
N LYS A 211 28.80 20.87 -4.37
CA LYS A 211 29.50 20.48 -5.61
C LYS A 211 29.24 21.46 -6.75
N LEU A 212 28.03 22.01 -6.86
CA LEU A 212 27.69 23.03 -7.86
C LEU A 212 28.40 24.36 -7.58
N ARG A 213 28.49 24.79 -6.32
CA ARG A 213 29.22 26.01 -5.94
C ARG A 213 30.70 25.99 -6.32
N LYS A 214 31.37 24.83 -6.26
CA LYS A 214 32.77 24.68 -6.69
C LYS A 214 32.96 24.74 -8.20
N LYS A 215 31.93 24.42 -9.00
CA LYS A 215 32.01 24.40 -10.46
C LYS A 215 31.82 25.79 -11.10
N PHE A 216 31.15 26.70 -10.40
CA PHE A 216 30.92 28.09 -10.83
C PHE A 216 31.81 29.13 -10.12
N ALA A 217 32.73 28.69 -9.27
CA ALA A 217 33.70 29.56 -8.56
C ALA A 217 35.08 29.54 -9.22
N LYS A 218 35.15 29.41 -10.55
CA LYS A 218 36.40 29.51 -11.32
C LYS A 218 36.30 30.68 -12.29
#